data_AF-A0A7S3V9U4-F1
#
_entry.id   AF-A0A7S3V9U4-F1
#
_cell.length_a   1.000
_cell.length_b   1.000
_cell.length_c   1.000
_cell.angle_alpha   90.00
_cell.angle_beta   90.00
_cell.angle_gamma   90.00
#
_symmetry.space_group_name_H-M   'P 1'
#
loop_
_entity.id
_entity.type
_entity.pdbx_description
1 polymer ?
#
loop_
_entity_poly.entity_id
_entity_poly.type
_entity_poly.pdbx_seq_one_letter_code
_entity_poly.pdbx_strand_id
1 'polypeptide(L)'
;RQHICSSGSSSGSGSSIKIQLSDSSKKEKVMVDISPKTLWDNPVRYQAGLWDESVEVVDVGDKAASFIQSIIVKYNKKKKKNDGDNDDDDDDDNNNDNDDDYSDLRVVAQLPNPHRRVDARYCPAATVDTLGRVPKVSLTDGFPILIASEESLQELNRRLEHKGKDTISMSRFRPNIVVKGLKESFGEDYWKAIQIGGIHGPILHIVKGCPRCKQSCTDQMTGVRFDEPLETLKDFRALNARNKEDVYFAQNVVLQPGSEWKGVKVGDPVKVLTKGDPIWDIDAVQAE
;
A
#
# COMPACT_ATOMS: atom_id res chain seq x y z
N ARG A 1 8.40 9.25 -10.05
CA ARG A 1 6.93 9.41 -10.27
C ARG A 1 6.44 8.27 -11.15
N GLN A 2 5.88 7.21 -10.57
CA GLN A 2 5.10 6.22 -11.31
C GLN A 2 3.63 6.62 -11.18
N HIS A 3 3.12 7.38 -12.14
CA HIS A 3 1.68 7.60 -12.25
C HIS A 3 1.07 6.39 -12.94
N ILE A 4 0.49 5.47 -12.17
CA ILE A 4 -0.45 4.49 -12.73
C ILE A 4 -1.77 5.24 -12.96
N CYS A 5 -1.91 5.88 -14.12
CA CYS A 5 -3.19 6.43 -14.56
C CYS A 5 -3.96 5.33 -15.29
N SER A 6 -5.01 4.78 -14.67
CA SER A 6 -6.03 4.01 -15.36
C SER A 6 -7.11 4.96 -15.89
N SER A 7 -7.04 5.32 -17.18
CA SER A 7 -8.17 5.95 -17.87
C SER A 7 -9.06 4.85 -18.46
N GLY A 8 -10.07 4.42 -17.70
CA GLY A 8 -11.08 3.47 -18.19
C GLY A 8 -12.33 4.19 -18.68
N SER A 9 -12.56 4.22 -19.99
CA SER A 9 -13.86 4.58 -20.59
C SER A 9 -14.69 3.30 -20.76
N SER A 10 -15.82 3.19 -20.06
CA SER A 10 -16.71 2.03 -20.14
C SER A 10 -17.74 2.19 -21.26
N SER A 11 -17.62 1.37 -22.30
CA SER A 11 -18.73 1.00 -23.19
C SER A 11 -18.49 -0.42 -23.69
N GLY A 12 -19.53 -1.26 -23.64
CA GLY A 12 -19.47 -2.72 -23.75
C GLY A 12 -18.73 -3.28 -24.97
N SER A 13 -17.55 -3.82 -24.72
CA SER A 13 -16.87 -4.99 -25.30
C SER A 13 -15.55 -5.08 -24.53
N GLY A 14 -15.14 -6.26 -24.07
CA GLY A 14 -14.10 -6.46 -23.04
C GLY A 14 -13.07 -5.33 -22.93
N SER A 15 -13.26 -4.45 -21.94
CA SER A 15 -12.49 -3.22 -21.79
C SER A 15 -11.00 -3.56 -21.73
N SER A 16 -10.23 -3.12 -22.72
CA SER A 16 -8.79 -3.31 -22.70
C SER A 16 -8.20 -2.47 -21.57
N ILE A 17 -7.52 -3.12 -20.63
CA ILE A 17 -6.79 -2.48 -19.54
C ILE A 17 -5.31 -2.64 -19.83
N LYS A 18 -4.63 -1.53 -20.09
CA LYS A 18 -3.19 -1.52 -20.35
C LYS A 18 -2.47 -0.66 -19.32
N ILE A 19 -1.36 -1.17 -18.82
CA ILE A 19 -0.41 -0.42 -17.98
C ILE A 19 0.79 -0.05 -18.84
N GLN A 20 1.28 1.17 -18.68
CA GLN A 20 2.53 1.61 -19.29
C GLN A 20 3.65 1.58 -18.24
N LEU A 21 4.69 0.80 -18.48
CA LEU A 21 5.95 0.87 -17.76
C LEU A 21 6.84 1.92 -18.43
N SER A 22 7.39 2.83 -17.64
CA SER A 22 8.28 3.89 -18.13
C SER A 22 9.30 4.28 -17.07
N ASP A 23 10.51 4.61 -17.51
CA ASP A 23 11.61 5.12 -16.69
C ASP A 23 11.96 6.50 -17.25
N SER A 24 11.97 7.54 -16.41
CA SER A 24 12.25 8.92 -16.84
C SER A 24 13.65 9.09 -17.46
N SER A 25 14.57 8.18 -17.18
CA SER A 25 15.90 8.15 -17.76
C SER A 25 15.98 7.40 -19.11
N LYS A 26 14.88 6.77 -19.55
CA LYS A 26 14.78 6.02 -20.80
C LYS A 26 13.71 6.61 -21.72
N LYS A 27 13.94 6.53 -23.03
CA LYS A 27 12.91 6.87 -24.03
C LYS A 27 11.91 5.73 -24.24
N GLU A 28 12.34 4.50 -23.99
CA GLU A 28 11.52 3.30 -24.17
C GLU A 28 10.37 3.25 -23.16
N LYS A 29 9.22 2.78 -23.64
CA LYS A 29 8.02 2.54 -22.85
C LYS A 29 7.50 1.14 -23.19
N VAL A 30 7.13 0.37 -22.19
CA VAL A 30 6.56 -0.97 -22.37
C VAL A 30 5.09 -0.94 -22.01
N MET A 31 4.23 -1.28 -22.97
CA MET A 31 2.80 -1.45 -22.73
C MET A 31 2.53 -2.90 -22.34
N VAL A 32 1.89 -3.09 -21.20
CA VAL A 32 1.49 -4.39 -20.67
C VAL A 32 -0.03 -4.46 -20.67
N ASP A 33 -0.60 -5.45 -21.33
CA ASP A 33 -2.04 -5.69 -21.32
C ASP A 33 -2.39 -6.57 -20.12
N ILE A 34 -3.16 -6.02 -19.18
CA ILE A 34 -3.63 -6.69 -17.96
C ILE A 34 -5.15 -6.85 -17.98
N SER A 35 -5.75 -6.83 -19.17
CA SER A 35 -7.20 -7.04 -19.31
C SER A 35 -7.56 -8.41 -18.75
N PRO A 36 -8.74 -8.57 -18.11
CA PRO A 36 -9.16 -9.86 -17.57
C PRO A 36 -9.01 -11.01 -18.56
N LYS A 37 -9.44 -10.82 -19.82
CA LYS A 37 -9.28 -11.84 -20.88
C LYS A 37 -7.83 -12.22 -21.10
N THR A 38 -6.93 -11.24 -21.22
CA THR A 38 -5.49 -11.45 -21.40
C THR A 38 -4.90 -12.27 -20.25
N LEU A 39 -5.26 -11.93 -19.02
CA LEU A 39 -4.78 -12.64 -17.83
C LEU A 39 -5.34 -14.07 -17.76
N TRP A 40 -6.61 -14.27 -18.11
CA TRP A 40 -7.24 -15.59 -18.14
C TRP A 40 -6.63 -16.50 -19.21
N ASP A 41 -6.41 -15.99 -20.42
CA ASP A 41 -5.92 -16.78 -21.56
C ASP A 41 -4.42 -17.12 -21.46
N ASN A 42 -3.62 -16.32 -20.74
CA ASN A 42 -2.21 -16.61 -20.55
C ASN A 42 -2.07 -17.94 -19.79
N PRO A 43 -1.31 -18.95 -20.23
CA PRO A 43 -1.15 -20.19 -19.46
C PRO A 43 -0.03 -20.14 -18.42
N VAL A 44 0.86 -19.14 -18.47
CA VAL A 44 2.03 -19.04 -17.59
C VAL A 44 1.60 -18.52 -16.22
N ARG A 45 1.82 -19.34 -15.19
CA ARG A 45 1.40 -19.11 -13.81
C ARG A 45 2.56 -19.37 -12.86
N TYR A 46 2.60 -18.63 -11.77
CA TYR A 46 3.52 -18.86 -10.66
C TYR A 46 2.76 -18.94 -9.34
N GLN A 47 3.36 -19.63 -8.37
CA GLN A 47 3.00 -19.52 -6.97
C GLN A 47 3.95 -18.51 -6.33
N ALA A 48 3.43 -17.32 -6.01
CA ALA A 48 4.19 -16.28 -5.34
C ALA A 48 3.95 -16.36 -3.83
N GLY A 49 5.04 -16.47 -3.06
CA GLY A 49 4.98 -16.30 -1.61
C GLY A 49 4.68 -14.85 -1.26
N LEU A 50 3.71 -14.63 -0.38
CA LEU A 50 3.34 -13.32 0.14
C LEU A 50 3.07 -13.47 1.64
N TRP A 51 4.02 -13.04 2.46
CA TRP A 51 4.05 -13.32 3.89
C TRP A 51 4.01 -14.84 4.15
N ASP A 52 3.05 -15.31 4.94
CA ASP A 52 2.79 -16.71 5.26
C ASP A 52 1.85 -17.41 4.25
N GLU A 53 1.44 -16.71 3.19
CA GLU A 53 0.53 -17.22 2.18
C GLU A 53 1.23 -17.47 0.83
N SER A 54 0.64 -18.35 0.01
CA SER A 54 1.01 -18.53 -1.40
C SER A 54 -0.14 -18.11 -2.30
N VAL A 55 0.16 -17.35 -3.35
CA VAL A 55 -0.83 -16.77 -4.26
C VAL A 55 -0.51 -17.17 -5.68
N GLU A 56 -1.51 -17.70 -6.38
CA GLU A 56 -1.39 -17.86 -7.83
C GLU A 56 -1.39 -16.50 -8.53
N VAL A 57 -0.38 -16.29 -9.37
CA VAL A 57 -0.20 -15.07 -10.16
C VAL A 57 0.10 -15.40 -11.61
N VAL A 58 -0.23 -14.47 -12.50
CA VAL A 58 -0.07 -14.57 -13.95
C VAL A 58 1.16 -13.79 -14.37
N ASP A 59 2.05 -14.44 -15.13
CA ASP A 59 3.17 -13.72 -15.76
C ASP A 59 2.65 -12.67 -16.76
N VAL A 60 3.26 -11.48 -16.79
CA VAL A 60 2.84 -10.42 -17.74
C VAL A 60 3.77 -10.25 -18.95
N GLY A 61 4.68 -11.20 -19.16
CA GLY A 61 5.52 -11.34 -20.34
C GLY A 61 6.95 -10.84 -20.19
N ASP A 62 7.84 -11.39 -21.02
CA ASP A 62 9.29 -11.14 -20.97
C ASP A 62 9.67 -9.68 -21.20
N LYS A 63 8.85 -8.93 -21.95
CA LYS A 63 9.09 -7.49 -22.17
C LYS A 63 8.96 -6.70 -20.88
N ALA A 64 7.98 -7.02 -20.04
CA ALA A 64 7.78 -6.37 -18.76
C ALA A 64 8.91 -6.76 -17.78
N ALA A 65 9.22 -8.06 -17.72
CA ALA A 65 10.33 -8.59 -16.91
C ALA A 65 11.67 -7.92 -17.29
N SER A 66 12.08 -8.01 -18.56
CA SER A 66 13.32 -7.42 -19.07
C SER A 66 13.40 -5.91 -18.80
N PHE A 67 12.26 -5.20 -18.90
CA PHE A 67 12.21 -3.78 -18.60
C PHE A 67 12.56 -3.49 -17.13
N ILE A 68 11.95 -4.19 -16.17
CA ILE A 68 12.24 -3.99 -14.74
C ILE A 68 13.66 -4.47 -14.39
N GLN A 69 14.08 -5.64 -14.86
CA GLN A 69 15.44 -6.16 -14.68
C GLN A 69 16.49 -5.14 -15.11
N SER A 70 16.29 -4.50 -16.27
CA SER A 70 17.22 -3.50 -16.80
C SER A 70 17.29 -2.21 -15.97
N ILE A 71 16.29 -1.92 -15.14
CA ILE A 71 16.31 -0.79 -14.18
C ILE A 71 17.14 -1.19 -12.96
N ILE A 72 16.90 -2.38 -12.41
CA ILE A 72 17.59 -2.89 -11.22
C ILE A 72 19.09 -3.07 -11.49
N VAL A 73 19.45 -3.71 -12.61
CA VAL A 73 20.87 -3.89 -13.00
C VAL A 73 21.59 -2.52 -13.14
N LYS A 74 20.91 -1.52 -13.69
CA LYS A 74 21.48 -0.16 -13.81
C LYS A 74 21.68 0.48 -12.43
N TYR A 75 20.72 0.32 -11.53
CA TYR A 75 20.83 0.82 -10.16
C TYR A 75 21.99 0.15 -9.40
N ASN A 76 22.08 -1.18 -9.41
CA ASN A 76 23.13 -1.93 -8.73
C ASN A 76 24.53 -1.57 -9.26
N LYS A 77 24.69 -1.36 -10.57
CA LYS A 77 25.94 -0.86 -11.15
C LYS A 77 26.31 0.54 -10.66
N LYS A 78 25.32 1.42 -10.47
CA LYS A 78 25.56 2.78 -9.96
C LYS A 78 25.94 2.75 -8.47
N LYS A 79 25.29 1.90 -7.67
CA LYS A 79 25.61 1.68 -6.25
C LYS A 79 27.05 1.19 -6.09
N LYS A 80 27.42 0.09 -6.77
CA LYS A 80 28.80 -0.46 -6.77
C LYS A 80 29.87 0.57 -7.21
N LYS A 81 29.53 1.54 -8.07
CA LYS A 81 30.46 2.60 -8.49
C LYS A 81 30.61 3.73 -7.46
N ASN A 82 29.55 4.02 -6.71
CA ASN A 82 29.53 5.08 -5.72
C ASN A 82 30.16 4.64 -4.38
N ASP A 83 30.01 3.36 -4.03
CA ASP A 83 30.44 2.81 -2.73
C ASP A 83 31.87 2.22 -2.78
N GLY A 84 32.71 2.64 -3.74
CA GLY A 84 33.92 1.93 -4.16
C GLY A 84 34.73 1.25 -3.06
N ASP A 85 34.92 -0.07 -3.18
CA ASP A 85 35.84 -0.97 -2.42
C ASP A 85 36.02 -0.70 -0.90
N ASN A 86 35.03 -0.10 -0.22
CA ASN A 86 35.03 0.02 1.23
C ASN A 86 33.98 -0.92 1.81
N ASP A 87 34.43 -2.12 2.16
CA ASP A 87 33.68 -3.19 2.84
C ASP A 87 33.39 -2.90 4.33
N ASP A 88 33.14 -1.64 4.72
CA ASP A 88 33.01 -1.23 6.14
C ASP A 88 31.72 -0.45 6.43
N ASP A 89 30.55 -0.95 5.99
CA ASP A 89 29.27 -0.53 6.56
C ASP A 89 28.61 -1.73 7.26
N ASP A 90 28.75 -1.76 8.60
CA ASP A 90 28.00 -2.56 9.56
C ASP A 90 26.50 -2.16 9.54
N ASP A 91 25.82 -2.37 8.42
CA ASP A 91 24.36 -2.44 8.38
C ASP A 91 23.95 -3.83 8.90
N ASP A 92 23.58 -3.89 10.19
CA ASP A 92 23.02 -5.07 10.87
C ASP A 92 21.59 -5.42 10.36
N ASP A 93 21.34 -5.31 9.05
CA ASP A 93 20.37 -6.13 8.35
C ASP A 93 21.13 -7.41 7.97
N ASN A 94 21.01 -8.45 8.80
CA ASN A 94 21.55 -9.82 8.61
C ASN A 94 21.01 -10.54 7.34
N ASN A 95 20.59 -9.80 6.31
CA ASN A 95 20.46 -10.31 4.96
C ASN A 95 21.73 -9.95 4.20
N ASN A 96 22.44 -11.01 3.85
CA ASN A 96 23.59 -11.05 2.97
C ASN A 96 23.23 -10.41 1.61
N ASP A 97 23.26 -9.08 1.48
CA ASP A 97 22.98 -8.29 0.26
C ASP A 97 24.05 -8.50 -0.85
N ASN A 98 24.90 -9.52 -0.66
CA ASN A 98 25.82 -10.05 -1.65
C ASN A 98 25.04 -10.74 -2.79
N ASP A 99 24.93 -10.04 -3.93
CA ASP A 99 24.71 -10.63 -5.25
C ASP A 99 23.34 -11.33 -5.46
N ASP A 100 22.24 -10.68 -5.04
CA ASP A 100 20.91 -11.07 -5.54
C ASP A 100 20.88 -11.03 -7.08
N ASP A 101 20.83 -12.20 -7.69
CA ASP A 101 20.69 -12.35 -9.13
C ASP A 101 19.24 -12.04 -9.54
N TYR A 102 19.00 -10.78 -9.87
CA TYR A 102 17.70 -10.33 -10.39
C TYR A 102 17.47 -10.69 -11.87
N SER A 103 18.32 -11.53 -12.49
CA SER A 103 18.14 -11.94 -13.90
C SER A 103 16.85 -12.73 -14.14
N ASP A 104 16.32 -13.39 -13.11
CA ASP A 104 15.04 -14.13 -13.17
C ASP A 104 13.85 -13.37 -12.57
N LEU A 105 13.96 -12.05 -12.38
CA LEU A 105 12.86 -11.26 -11.85
C LEU A 105 11.71 -11.19 -12.86
N ARG A 106 10.51 -11.60 -12.44
CA ARG A 106 9.29 -11.55 -13.24
C ARG A 106 8.36 -10.43 -12.78
N VAL A 107 7.58 -9.89 -13.72
CA VAL A 107 6.45 -9.03 -13.40
C VAL A 107 5.19 -9.87 -13.54
N VAL A 108 4.34 -9.82 -12.52
CA VAL A 108 3.15 -10.66 -12.43
C VAL A 108 1.92 -9.81 -12.11
N ALA A 109 0.75 -10.35 -12.44
CA ALA A 109 -0.54 -9.78 -12.09
C ALA A 109 -1.41 -10.84 -11.41
N GLN A 110 -2.27 -10.41 -10.49
CA GLN A 110 -3.24 -11.32 -9.88
C GLN A 110 -4.45 -11.51 -10.79
N LEU A 111 -5.03 -12.71 -10.78
CA LEU A 111 -6.31 -12.96 -11.45
C LEU A 111 -7.43 -12.07 -10.86
N PRO A 112 -8.47 -11.72 -11.64
CA PRO A 112 -9.58 -10.86 -11.21
C PRO A 112 -10.42 -11.41 -10.03
N ASN A 113 -10.14 -12.62 -9.56
CA ASN A 113 -10.84 -13.28 -8.47
C ASN A 113 -9.84 -13.73 -7.39
N PRO A 114 -9.31 -12.81 -6.55
CA PRO A 114 -8.40 -13.19 -5.49
C PRO A 114 -9.08 -14.12 -4.48
N HIS A 115 -8.30 -15.09 -4.00
CA HIS A 115 -8.72 -16.02 -2.94
C HIS A 115 -8.42 -15.50 -1.53
N ARG A 116 -7.37 -14.67 -1.40
CA ARG A 116 -6.97 -14.06 -0.13
C ARG A 116 -8.07 -13.17 0.44
N ARG A 117 -8.15 -13.16 1.75
CA ARG A 117 -9.13 -12.38 2.52
C ARG A 117 -8.44 -11.63 3.63
N VAL A 118 -9.06 -10.53 4.04
CA VAL A 118 -8.64 -9.80 5.23
C VAL A 118 -8.81 -10.68 6.47
N ASP A 119 -8.05 -10.40 7.52
CA ASP A 119 -8.21 -11.08 8.80
C ASP A 119 -9.57 -10.74 9.42
N ALA A 120 -10.36 -11.78 9.65
CA ALA A 120 -11.73 -11.68 10.11
C ALA A 120 -11.86 -11.06 11.50
N ARG A 121 -10.81 -11.11 12.34
CA ARG A 121 -10.81 -10.53 13.69
C ARG A 121 -11.05 -9.02 13.70
N TYR A 122 -10.66 -8.34 12.62
CA TYR A 122 -10.79 -6.89 12.48
C TYR A 122 -12.07 -6.47 11.74
N CYS A 123 -12.85 -7.42 11.24
CA CYS A 123 -14.00 -7.13 10.38
C CYS A 123 -15.28 -7.01 11.21
N PRO A 124 -15.89 -5.82 11.32
CA PRO A 124 -17.20 -5.70 11.96
C PRO A 124 -18.26 -6.44 11.13
N ALA A 125 -19.35 -6.88 11.75
CA ALA A 125 -20.41 -7.66 11.11
C ALA A 125 -20.96 -7.01 9.83
N ALA A 126 -21.01 -5.67 9.78
CA ALA A 126 -21.44 -4.90 8.62
C ALA A 126 -20.56 -5.10 7.37
N THR A 127 -19.36 -5.65 7.52
CA THR A 127 -18.41 -5.89 6.42
C THR A 127 -18.43 -7.33 5.90
N VAL A 128 -19.22 -8.19 6.53
CA VAL A 128 -19.38 -9.60 6.15
C VAL A 128 -20.52 -9.73 5.16
N ASP A 129 -20.30 -10.44 4.05
CA ASP A 129 -21.34 -10.64 3.04
C ASP A 129 -22.44 -11.62 3.51
N THR A 130 -23.50 -11.75 2.73
CA THR A 130 -24.65 -12.62 3.06
C THR A 130 -24.28 -14.11 3.19
N LEU A 131 -23.09 -14.51 2.76
CA LEU A 131 -22.56 -15.87 2.87
C LEU A 131 -21.54 -16.01 4.00
N GLY A 132 -21.43 -15.01 4.89
CA GLY A 132 -20.52 -15.05 6.03
C GLY A 132 -19.06 -14.77 5.67
N ARG A 133 -18.78 -14.19 4.50
CA ARG A 133 -17.41 -14.03 4.00
C ARG A 133 -16.93 -12.59 4.21
N VAL A 134 -15.74 -12.45 4.78
CA VAL A 134 -15.05 -11.15 4.96
C VAL A 134 -14.46 -10.63 3.65
N PRO A 135 -14.15 -9.33 3.52
CA PRO A 135 -13.63 -8.74 2.29
C PRO A 135 -12.39 -9.45 1.72
N LYS A 136 -12.25 -9.42 0.41
CA LYS A 136 -11.07 -9.96 -0.28
C LYS A 136 -9.92 -8.97 -0.25
N VAL A 137 -8.70 -9.50 -0.27
CA VAL A 137 -7.46 -8.73 -0.40
C VAL A 137 -6.67 -9.25 -1.59
N SER A 138 -5.89 -8.39 -2.22
CA SER A 138 -5.12 -8.72 -3.44
C SER A 138 -3.68 -9.06 -3.08
N LEU A 139 -2.70 -8.46 -3.74
CA LEU A 139 -1.27 -8.55 -3.42
C LEU A 139 -0.85 -7.48 -2.38
N THR A 140 -1.80 -6.83 -1.72
CA THR A 140 -1.53 -5.89 -0.61
C THR A 140 -1.28 -6.65 0.69
N ASP A 141 -0.62 -6.03 1.66
CA ASP A 141 -0.13 -6.73 2.86
C ASP A 141 -1.25 -7.47 3.62
N GLY A 142 -2.27 -6.74 4.11
CA GLY A 142 -3.38 -7.35 4.85
C GLY A 142 -4.76 -6.74 4.63
N PHE A 143 -4.84 -5.52 4.08
CA PHE A 143 -6.10 -4.81 3.84
C PHE A 143 -6.12 -4.14 2.46
N PRO A 144 -7.31 -3.96 1.85
CA PRO A 144 -7.42 -3.48 0.46
C PRO A 144 -7.26 -1.97 0.32
N ILE A 145 -7.56 -1.20 1.37
CA ILE A 145 -7.55 0.26 1.33
C ILE A 145 -6.86 0.79 2.60
N LEU A 146 -6.04 1.82 2.42
CA LEU A 146 -5.41 2.60 3.49
C LEU A 146 -5.86 4.06 3.39
N ILE A 147 -6.31 4.64 4.51
CA ILE A 147 -6.71 6.05 4.60
C ILE A 147 -5.82 6.82 5.57
N ALA A 148 -5.44 8.05 5.22
CA ALA A 148 -4.65 8.95 6.07
C ALA A 148 -5.20 10.37 5.97
N SER A 149 -4.97 11.20 7.00
CA SER A 149 -5.32 12.63 6.94
C SER A 149 -4.09 13.53 6.68
N GLU A 150 -4.31 14.64 5.98
CA GLU A 150 -3.29 15.69 5.82
C GLU A 150 -2.85 16.26 7.17
N GLU A 151 -3.80 16.40 8.11
CA GLU A 151 -3.54 16.94 9.45
C GLU A 151 -2.62 16.04 10.28
N SER A 152 -2.75 14.71 10.17
CA SER A 152 -1.81 13.76 10.79
C SER A 152 -0.40 13.90 10.22
N LEU A 153 -0.26 14.08 8.91
CA LEU A 153 1.05 14.27 8.28
C LEU A 153 1.68 15.61 8.68
N GLN A 154 0.87 16.67 8.75
CA GLN A 154 1.34 17.99 9.19
C GLN A 154 1.87 17.95 10.61
N GLU A 155 1.18 17.27 11.54
CA GLU A 155 1.66 17.11 12.91
C GLU A 155 2.97 16.30 12.99
N LEU A 156 3.10 15.24 12.18
CA LEU A 156 4.36 14.50 12.09
C LEU A 156 5.49 15.37 11.54
N ASN A 157 5.24 16.11 10.46
CA ASN A 157 6.25 17.01 9.86
C ASN A 157 6.67 18.12 10.82
N ARG A 158 5.73 18.70 11.58
CA ARG A 158 6.04 19.68 12.64
C ARG A 158 7.01 19.11 13.68
N ARG A 159 6.83 17.84 14.06
CA ARG A 159 7.72 17.14 15.01
C ARG A 159 9.08 16.84 14.41
N LEU A 160 9.13 16.44 13.14
CA LEU A 160 10.39 16.24 12.40
C LEU A 160 11.20 17.53 12.32
N GLU A 161 10.56 18.63 11.93
CA GLU A 161 11.19 19.95 11.87
C GLU A 161 11.71 20.40 13.24
N HIS A 162 10.95 20.16 14.31
CA HIS A 162 11.39 20.48 15.68
C HIS A 162 12.65 19.72 16.09
N LYS A 163 12.88 18.53 15.52
CA LYS A 163 14.10 17.72 15.70
C LYS A 163 15.21 18.07 14.71
N GLY A 164 15.03 19.06 13.85
CA GLY A 164 15.97 19.42 12.80
C GLY A 164 16.05 18.40 11.65
N LYS A 165 15.00 17.60 11.45
CA LYS A 165 14.88 16.65 10.33
C LYS A 165 14.06 17.26 9.20
N ASP A 166 14.27 16.76 7.98
CA ASP A 166 13.49 17.17 6.82
C ASP A 166 12.03 16.70 6.90
N THR A 167 11.11 17.52 6.40
CA THR A 167 9.71 17.11 6.21
C THR A 167 9.60 15.99 5.18
N ILE A 168 8.59 15.14 5.37
CA ILE A 168 8.31 14.03 4.47
C ILE A 168 6.95 14.19 3.78
N SER A 169 6.81 13.51 2.64
CA SER A 169 5.56 13.51 1.87
C SER A 169 4.68 12.29 2.20
N MET A 170 3.38 12.44 1.98
CA MET A 170 2.38 11.39 2.23
C MET A 170 2.68 10.07 1.51
N SER A 171 3.41 10.12 0.38
CA SER A 171 3.75 8.92 -0.39
C SER A 171 4.59 7.92 0.41
N ARG A 172 5.29 8.34 1.46
CA ARG A 172 6.01 7.47 2.41
C ARG A 172 5.10 6.44 3.08
N PHE A 173 3.84 6.81 3.32
CA PHE A 173 2.85 5.96 4.00
C PHE A 173 1.97 5.18 3.03
N ARG A 174 2.07 5.44 1.72
CA ARG A 174 1.36 4.76 0.64
C ARG A 174 -0.18 4.64 0.83
N PRO A 175 -0.90 5.66 1.35
CA PRO A 175 -2.35 5.59 1.45
C PRO A 175 -3.00 5.58 0.06
N ASN A 176 -4.17 4.94 -0.03
CA ASN A 176 -5.01 5.00 -1.22
C ASN A 176 -5.88 6.26 -1.22
N ILE A 177 -6.36 6.67 -0.04
CA ILE A 177 -7.24 7.82 0.16
C ILE A 177 -6.57 8.76 1.15
N VAL A 178 -6.42 10.03 0.77
CA VAL A 178 -5.98 11.09 1.66
C VAL A 178 -7.15 12.04 1.88
N VAL A 179 -7.50 12.26 3.15
CA VAL A 179 -8.57 13.16 3.57
C VAL A 179 -8.00 14.43 4.18
N LYS A 180 -8.82 15.48 4.18
CA LYS A 180 -8.48 16.78 4.78
C LYS A 180 -9.70 17.41 5.42
N GLY A 181 -9.48 18.42 6.26
CA GLY A 181 -10.51 19.14 7.00
C GLY A 181 -10.81 18.53 8.37
N LEU A 182 -9.88 17.76 8.94
CA LEU A 182 -10.01 17.27 10.30
C LEU A 182 -9.71 18.41 11.29
N LYS A 183 -10.41 18.44 12.42
CA LYS A 183 -10.15 19.42 13.48
C LYS A 183 -8.90 19.09 14.28
N GLU A 184 -8.61 17.80 14.41
CA GLU A 184 -7.53 17.26 15.23
C GLU A 184 -6.69 16.33 14.35
N SER A 185 -5.37 16.45 14.43
CA SER A 185 -4.44 15.47 13.87
C SER A 185 -4.75 14.09 14.46
N PHE A 186 -4.67 13.04 13.64
CA PHE A 186 -5.02 11.66 14.01
C PHE A 186 -6.50 11.45 14.36
N GLY A 187 -7.38 12.41 14.03
CA GLY A 187 -8.82 12.27 14.24
C GLY A 187 -9.45 11.10 13.45
N GLU A 188 -8.77 10.62 12.39
CA GLU A 188 -9.17 9.43 11.64
C GLU A 188 -9.08 8.13 12.45
N ASP A 189 -8.28 8.10 13.52
CA ASP A 189 -8.14 6.92 14.39
C ASP A 189 -9.47 6.51 15.03
N TYR A 190 -10.33 7.49 15.27
CA TYR A 190 -11.62 7.31 15.94
C TYR A 190 -12.78 7.04 14.99
N TRP A 191 -12.53 6.94 13.68
CA TRP A 191 -13.59 6.64 12.73
C TRP A 191 -13.88 5.15 12.72
N LYS A 192 -15.15 4.79 12.53
CA LYS A 192 -15.58 3.40 12.38
C LYS A 192 -16.21 3.13 11.04
N ALA A 193 -17.09 4.02 10.59
CA ALA A 193 -17.60 4.02 9.24
C ALA A 193 -17.63 5.43 8.64
N ILE A 194 -17.28 5.51 7.37
CA ILE A 194 -17.34 6.74 6.57
C ILE A 194 -18.09 6.49 5.27
N GLN A 195 -18.71 7.54 4.73
CA GLN A 195 -19.29 7.56 3.39
C GLN A 195 -18.58 8.62 2.55
N ILE A 196 -18.14 8.25 1.34
CA ILE A 196 -17.42 9.14 0.44
C ILE A 196 -18.25 9.40 -0.82
N GLY A 197 -18.45 10.66 -1.21
CA GLY A 197 -19.18 10.99 -2.45
C GLY A 197 -20.69 11.21 -2.27
N GLY A 198 -21.15 11.47 -1.04
CA GLY A 198 -22.55 11.76 -0.72
C GLY A 198 -23.42 10.50 -0.51
N ILE A 199 -24.74 10.65 -0.55
CA ILE A 199 -25.70 9.61 -0.12
C ILE A 199 -25.64 8.30 -0.91
N HIS A 200 -25.17 8.36 -2.16
CA HIS A 200 -24.99 7.18 -3.04
C HIS A 200 -23.54 6.69 -3.10
N GLY A 201 -22.67 7.28 -2.27
CA GLY A 201 -21.27 6.94 -2.17
C GLY A 201 -21.01 5.64 -1.41
N PRO A 202 -19.87 4.97 -1.66
CA PRO A 202 -19.51 3.76 -0.93
C PRO A 202 -19.37 4.03 0.57
N ILE A 203 -19.79 3.05 1.37
CA ILE A 203 -19.55 3.03 2.81
C ILE A 203 -18.30 2.20 3.07
N LEU A 204 -17.35 2.80 3.78
CA LEU A 204 -16.08 2.18 4.16
C LEU A 204 -16.00 2.05 5.66
N HIS A 205 -15.45 0.92 6.11
CA HIS A 205 -15.25 0.62 7.53
C HIS A 205 -13.77 0.68 7.87
N ILE A 206 -13.45 1.41 8.93
CA ILE A 206 -12.10 1.55 9.47
C ILE A 206 -11.90 0.41 10.47
N VAL A 207 -10.94 -0.47 10.17
CA VAL A 207 -10.86 -1.79 10.82
C VAL A 207 -9.64 -1.97 11.69
N LYS A 208 -8.52 -1.30 11.39
CA LYS A 208 -7.28 -1.46 12.14
C LYS A 208 -6.30 -0.32 11.86
N GLY A 209 -5.68 0.25 12.89
CA GLY A 209 -4.53 1.13 12.73
C GLY A 209 -3.41 0.47 11.94
N CYS A 210 -2.71 1.24 11.10
CA CYS A 210 -1.67 0.69 10.25
C CYS A 210 -0.29 0.78 10.94
N PRO A 211 0.30 -0.35 11.39
CA PRO A 211 1.64 -0.34 11.96
C PRO A 211 2.65 0.04 10.87
N ARG A 212 3.62 0.88 11.19
CA ARG A 212 4.63 1.36 10.24
C ARG A 212 5.93 0.61 10.43
N CYS A 213 6.47 0.13 9.32
CA CYS A 213 7.76 -0.57 9.26
C CYS A 213 8.79 0.30 8.51
N LYS A 214 10.03 -0.19 8.40
CA LYS A 214 11.14 0.53 7.73
C LYS A 214 10.83 0.98 6.29
N GLN A 215 9.78 0.47 5.64
CA GLN A 215 9.32 0.94 4.32
C GLN A 215 8.89 2.41 4.33
N SER A 216 8.33 2.90 5.44
CA SER A 216 8.01 4.33 5.54
C SER A 216 9.23 5.23 5.60
N CYS A 217 10.42 4.67 5.83
CA CYS A 217 11.67 5.43 5.89
C CYS A 217 12.43 5.47 4.55
N THR A 218 11.88 4.89 3.50
CA THR A 218 12.52 4.85 2.18
C THR A 218 12.10 6.03 1.31
N ASP A 219 13.06 6.75 0.73
CA ASP A 219 12.87 7.70 -0.35
C ASP A 219 12.19 7.10 -1.58
N GLN A 220 10.95 7.51 -1.86
CA GLN A 220 10.18 6.93 -2.96
C GLN A 220 10.68 7.38 -4.34
N MET A 221 11.56 8.39 -4.39
CA MET A 221 12.17 8.90 -5.60
C MET A 221 13.61 8.41 -5.78
N THR A 222 14.40 8.32 -4.70
CA THR A 222 15.82 7.93 -4.77
C THR A 222 16.10 6.50 -4.33
N GLY A 223 15.20 5.86 -3.57
CA GLY A 223 15.38 4.53 -3.00
C GLY A 223 16.22 4.49 -1.72
N VAL A 224 16.79 5.63 -1.28
CA VAL A 224 17.62 5.71 -0.07
C VAL A 224 16.76 5.48 1.17
N ARG A 225 17.27 4.70 2.12
CA ARG A 225 16.61 4.39 3.40
C ARG A 225 17.18 5.27 4.51
N PHE A 226 16.32 5.67 5.44
CA PHE A 226 16.68 6.45 6.63
C PHE A 226 16.05 5.82 7.88
N ASP A 227 16.26 6.41 9.06
CA ASP A 227 15.56 6.00 10.30
C ASP A 227 14.18 6.67 10.45
N GLU A 228 14.05 7.89 9.91
CA GLU A 228 12.81 8.66 9.95
C GLU A 228 11.82 8.19 8.87
N PRO A 229 10.50 8.15 9.17
CA PRO A 229 9.82 8.79 10.30
C PRO A 229 9.61 7.90 11.54
N LEU A 230 10.16 6.68 11.58
CA LEU A 230 9.84 5.75 12.67
C LEU A 230 10.36 6.25 14.02
N GLU A 231 11.56 6.83 14.09
CA GLU A 231 12.09 7.40 15.33
C GLU A 231 11.17 8.48 15.88
N THR A 232 10.71 9.39 15.05
CA THR A 232 9.78 10.44 15.49
C THR A 232 8.41 9.90 15.84
N LEU A 233 7.89 8.91 15.12
CA LEU A 233 6.64 8.26 15.46
C LEU A 233 6.71 7.52 16.80
N LYS A 234 7.86 6.93 17.18
CA LYS A 234 8.02 6.21 18.46
C LYS A 234 7.70 7.09 19.67
N ASP A 235 8.02 8.37 19.61
CA ASP A 235 7.83 9.30 20.74
C ASP A 235 6.37 9.55 21.10
N PHE A 236 5.44 9.38 20.16
CA PHE A 236 4.04 9.78 20.38
C PHE A 236 2.99 8.87 19.74
N ARG A 237 3.41 7.86 18.98
CA ARG A 237 2.55 6.88 18.29
C ARG A 237 2.92 5.44 18.59
N ALA A 238 3.77 5.18 19.58
CA ALA A 238 3.96 3.85 20.17
C ALA A 238 2.77 3.55 21.10
N LEU A 239 1.83 2.71 20.64
CA LEU A 239 0.54 2.49 21.31
C LEU A 239 0.42 1.14 22.03
N ASN A 240 1.39 0.23 21.87
CA ASN A 240 1.37 -1.08 22.50
C ASN A 240 2.31 -1.13 23.72
N ALA A 241 1.77 -1.56 24.88
CA ALA A 241 2.56 -1.78 26.09
C ALA A 241 3.50 -3.00 26.00
N ARG A 242 3.23 -3.96 25.10
CA ARG A 242 4.04 -5.17 24.91
C ARG A 242 5.19 -5.00 23.93
N ASN A 243 4.99 -4.19 22.90
CA ASN A 243 5.99 -3.92 21.88
C ASN A 243 6.06 -2.41 21.62
N LYS A 244 6.95 -1.73 22.35
CA LYS A 244 7.18 -0.28 22.19
C LYS A 244 7.73 0.10 20.80
N GLU A 245 7.99 -0.89 19.96
CA GLU A 245 8.51 -0.73 18.61
C GLU A 245 7.42 -0.45 17.56
N ASP A 246 6.17 -0.86 17.82
CA ASP A 246 5.08 -0.68 16.86
C ASP A 246 4.50 0.73 16.94
N VAL A 247 4.75 1.49 15.88
CA VAL A 247 4.23 2.85 15.72
C VAL A 247 3.19 2.93 14.62
N TYR A 248 2.20 3.80 14.80
CA TYR A 248 1.00 3.80 13.97
C TYR A 248 0.79 5.12 13.23
N PHE A 249 0.52 5.02 11.93
CA PHE A 249 0.09 6.12 11.06
C PHE A 249 -0.81 5.56 9.96
N ALA A 250 -1.90 6.29 9.66
CA ALA A 250 -2.97 5.84 8.77
C ALA A 250 -3.80 4.65 9.30
N GLN A 251 -4.94 4.42 8.66
CA GLN A 251 -5.96 3.47 9.09
C GLN A 251 -6.32 2.50 7.96
N ASN A 252 -6.31 1.20 8.24
CA ASN A 252 -6.75 0.17 7.32
C ASN A 252 -8.27 0.19 7.18
N VAL A 253 -8.73 0.01 5.94
CA VAL A 253 -10.11 0.20 5.55
C VAL A 253 -10.60 -0.94 4.67
N VAL A 254 -11.85 -1.33 4.87
CA VAL A 254 -12.56 -2.28 4.00
C VAL A 254 -13.86 -1.68 3.47
N LEU A 255 -14.31 -2.19 2.32
CA LEU A 255 -15.57 -1.80 1.69
C LEU A 255 -16.73 -2.58 2.30
N GLN A 256 -17.84 -1.91 2.60
CA GLN A 256 -19.08 -2.58 2.99
C GLN A 256 -19.65 -3.39 1.81
N PRO A 257 -19.98 -4.69 1.99
CA PRO A 257 -20.65 -5.51 0.99
C PRO A 257 -21.90 -4.83 0.44
N GLY A 258 -22.13 -4.96 -0.86
CA GLY A 258 -23.29 -4.35 -1.54
C GLY A 258 -23.19 -2.83 -1.73
N SER A 259 -22.16 -2.15 -1.21
CA SER A 259 -21.84 -0.80 -1.65
C SER A 259 -21.27 -0.88 -3.07
N GLU A 260 -22.04 -0.45 -4.07
CA GLU A 260 -21.54 -0.32 -5.43
C GLU A 260 -20.38 0.68 -5.42
N TRP A 261 -19.14 0.22 -5.60
CA TRP A 261 -18.01 1.11 -5.79
C TRP A 261 -18.13 1.77 -7.16
N LYS A 262 -18.80 2.93 -7.21
CA LYS A 262 -18.94 3.75 -8.43
C LYS A 262 -17.70 4.61 -8.73
N GLY A 263 -16.63 4.39 -7.97
CA GLY A 263 -15.46 5.25 -7.95
C GLY A 263 -15.59 6.37 -6.93
N VAL A 264 -14.46 6.76 -6.36
CA VAL A 264 -14.31 7.99 -5.57
C VAL A 264 -13.42 8.96 -6.35
N LYS A 265 -13.65 10.25 -6.20
CA LYS A 265 -12.89 11.31 -6.89
C LYS A 265 -12.28 12.28 -5.87
N VAL A 266 -11.17 12.89 -6.26
CA VAL A 266 -10.60 14.00 -5.48
C VAL A 266 -11.64 15.12 -5.39
N GLY A 267 -11.89 15.58 -4.17
CA GLY A 267 -12.91 16.59 -3.87
C GLY A 267 -14.25 16.02 -3.41
N ASP A 268 -14.47 14.71 -3.49
CA ASP A 268 -15.68 14.09 -2.94
C ASP A 268 -15.76 14.32 -1.42
N PRO A 269 -16.95 14.67 -0.88
CA PRO A 269 -17.12 14.89 0.54
C PRO A 269 -17.03 13.57 1.30
N VAL A 270 -16.39 13.62 2.46
CA VAL A 270 -16.32 12.50 3.42
C VAL A 270 -17.24 12.80 4.60
N LYS A 271 -18.21 11.92 4.83
CA LYS A 271 -19.09 11.97 5.99
C LYS A 271 -18.72 10.86 6.95
N VAL A 272 -18.35 11.21 8.19
CA VAL A 272 -18.19 10.24 9.26
C VAL A 272 -19.57 9.79 9.72
N LEU A 273 -19.85 8.50 9.59
CA LEU A 273 -21.14 7.90 9.98
C LEU A 273 -21.12 7.49 11.44
N THR A 274 -20.03 6.86 11.87
CA THR A 274 -19.84 6.38 13.24
C THR A 274 -18.41 6.61 13.70
N LYS A 275 -18.27 6.83 15.00
CA LYS A 275 -16.99 6.95 15.71
C LYS A 275 -16.94 5.94 16.85
N GLY A 276 -15.72 5.61 17.29
CA GLY A 276 -15.49 4.72 18.42
C GLY A 276 -14.00 4.61 18.73
N ASP A 277 -13.65 3.82 19.75
CA ASP A 277 -12.26 3.67 20.17
C ASP A 277 -11.42 3.00 19.09
N PRO A 278 -10.20 3.47 18.79
CA PRO A 278 -9.37 2.90 17.74
C PRO A 278 -9.07 1.42 17.95
N ILE A 279 -8.96 0.66 16.86
CA ILE A 279 -8.57 -0.76 16.89
C ILE A 279 -7.10 -0.85 16.49
N TRP A 280 -6.27 -1.42 17.37
CA TRP A 280 -4.84 -1.63 17.15
C TRP A 280 -4.51 -3.14 17.09
N ASP A 281 -3.25 -3.48 16.85
CA ASP A 281 -2.77 -4.86 16.98
C ASP A 281 -2.67 -5.22 18.48
N ILE A 282 -3.78 -5.67 19.06
CA ILE A 282 -3.86 -6.17 20.43
C ILE A 282 -4.60 -7.50 20.38
N ASP A 283 -4.11 -8.51 21.09
CA ASP A 283 -4.62 -9.90 21.08
C ASP A 283 -6.13 -10.08 21.38
N ALA A 284 -6.84 -9.01 21.73
CA ALA A 284 -8.22 -9.01 22.20
C ALA A 284 -9.16 -8.14 21.33
N VAL A 285 -8.96 -8.06 20.02
CA VAL A 285 -9.97 -7.44 19.15
C VAL A 285 -11.10 -8.44 18.92
N GLN A 286 -12.18 -8.31 19.70
CA GLN A 286 -13.51 -8.61 19.18
C GLN A 286 -14.02 -7.31 18.57
N ALA A 287 -14.19 -7.29 17.24
CA ALA A 287 -14.90 -6.20 16.58
C ALA A 287 -16.36 -6.24 17.06
N GLU A 288 -16.72 -5.39 18.03
CA GLU A 288 -18.11 -5.16 18.42
C GLU A 288 -18.94 -4.57 17.27
#